data_AF-A0A429LES1-F1
#
_entry.id   AF-A0A429LES1-F1
#
_cell.length_a   1.000
_cell.length_b   1.000
_cell.length_c   1.000
_cell.angle_alpha   90.00
_cell.angle_beta   90.00
_cell.angle_gamma   90.00
#
_symmetry.space_group_name_H-M   'P 1'
#
loop_
_entity.id
_entity.type
_entity.pdbx_description
1 polymer ?
#
loop_
_entity_poly.entity_id
_entity_poly.type
_entity_poly.pdbx_seq_one_letter_code
_entity_poly.pdbx_strand_id
1 'polypeptide(L)'
;MKKYLFVPLIGLITSHAFSQEIDISGQDLKLNLGGAIRTRFDLDPDRDIEEFGIDTVILNGRFSYKGLSGEIEYRLLGGFYPYQYVDNIGDISFPKKAFIKYAFDNETTVSLGLNQVPLGLQPFFGSTMIESLGYTMGIEDLYKTGVKFGKQFEHHHVDLGYYWDDAWRGEGTSNGTYYSNVITEADAYVVNGTSYKERNSSVVNYTYSDKYQDWNYSIGLSGYYAHLKDFEQNKGSRNLLGIHYATNNDKYGLKFVSFYQDVDINNKLISLGGYDGTFNMATKGMFYSLDLSYKVPQKYLNENITNWTLYSNYSLYDKTESDFKSTQRLVLGSSFFLNKNFYISTEWLFGKNDPYIGGSSYTQSLASGGTNHWENQLNIDIGYYF
;
A
#
# COMPACT_ATOMS: atom_id res chain seq x y z
N MET A 1 7.67 -32.61 -20.33
CA MET A 1 6.82 -32.06 -19.26
C MET A 1 6.91 -30.54 -19.29
N LYS A 2 5.85 -29.86 -19.74
CA LYS A 2 5.79 -28.39 -19.76
C LYS A 2 5.62 -27.91 -18.32
N LYS A 3 6.66 -27.32 -17.73
CA LYS A 3 6.57 -26.59 -16.47
C LYS A 3 5.76 -25.33 -16.74
N TYR A 4 4.51 -25.29 -16.27
CA TYR A 4 3.73 -24.06 -16.27
C TYR A 4 4.27 -23.18 -15.14
N LEU A 5 4.89 -22.07 -15.51
CA LEU A 5 5.29 -21.02 -14.60
C LEU A 5 4.00 -20.34 -14.12
N PHE A 6 3.48 -20.78 -12.96
CA PHE A 6 2.29 -20.19 -12.36
C PHE A 6 2.71 -18.96 -11.57
N VAL A 7 2.72 -17.80 -12.24
CA VAL A 7 2.55 -16.52 -11.56
C VAL A 7 1.06 -16.36 -11.34
N PRO A 8 0.55 -16.24 -10.11
CA PRO A 8 -0.84 -15.88 -9.89
C PRO A 8 -1.05 -14.47 -10.44
N LEU A 9 -1.58 -14.41 -11.67
CA LEU A 9 -1.99 -13.18 -12.32
C LEU A 9 -3.31 -12.74 -11.68
N ILE A 10 -3.27 -12.34 -10.41
CA ILE A 10 -4.34 -11.52 -9.84
C ILE A 10 -4.17 -10.16 -10.49
N GLY A 11 -5.23 -9.69 -11.16
CA GLY A 11 -5.26 -8.46 -11.94
C GLY A 11 -4.84 -7.27 -11.08
N LEU A 12 -3.55 -7.00 -11.08
CA LEU A 12 -2.98 -5.83 -10.47
C LEU A 12 -3.23 -4.68 -11.41
N ILE A 13 -3.80 -3.61 -10.88
CA ILE A 13 -3.77 -2.29 -11.51
C ILE A 13 -2.35 -1.80 -11.36
N THR A 14 -1.51 -2.30 -12.25
CA THR A 14 -0.31 -1.61 -12.59
C THR A 14 -0.64 -0.78 -13.83
N SER A 15 -0.10 0.43 -13.96
CA SER A 15 -0.24 1.30 -15.14
C SER A 15 0.24 0.67 -16.47
N HIS A 16 0.56 -0.63 -16.44
CA HIS A 16 1.17 -1.40 -17.49
C HIS A 16 0.24 -1.72 -18.64
N ALA A 17 -1.08 -1.73 -18.40
CA ALA A 17 -2.06 -1.97 -19.45
C ALA A 17 -2.23 -0.77 -20.41
N PHE A 18 -1.60 0.37 -20.11
CA PHE A 18 -1.85 1.62 -20.82
C PHE A 18 -0.61 2.30 -21.40
N SER A 19 0.60 1.97 -20.92
CA SER A 19 1.85 2.61 -21.36
C SER A 19 2.16 2.44 -22.86
N GLN A 20 2.76 3.48 -23.46
CA GLN A 20 3.28 3.41 -24.83
C GLN A 20 4.61 2.65 -24.88
N GLU A 21 4.63 1.50 -25.57
CA GLU A 21 5.86 0.75 -25.85
C GLU A 21 6.64 1.46 -26.97
N ILE A 22 7.85 1.91 -26.66
CA ILE A 22 8.83 2.41 -27.64
C ILE A 22 9.82 1.28 -27.89
N ASP A 23 9.68 0.63 -29.04
CA ASP A 23 10.67 -0.31 -29.55
C ASP A 23 11.78 0.49 -30.25
N ILE A 24 12.95 0.58 -29.61
CA ILE A 24 14.12 1.20 -30.22
C ILE A 24 14.73 0.14 -31.15
N SER A 25 14.25 0.14 -32.39
CA SER A 25 14.58 -0.83 -33.43
C SER A 25 16.06 -1.23 -33.45
N GLY A 26 16.35 -2.50 -33.16
CA GLY A 26 17.69 -3.10 -33.29
C GLY A 26 18.37 -3.52 -31.98
N GLN A 27 17.75 -3.31 -30.81
CA GLN A 27 18.28 -3.76 -29.52
C GLN A 27 17.20 -4.49 -28.71
N ASP A 28 17.57 -5.48 -27.90
CA ASP A 28 16.66 -6.22 -26.99
C ASP A 28 16.06 -5.35 -25.85
N LEU A 29 16.03 -4.03 -26.03
CA LEU A 29 15.60 -3.03 -25.07
C LEU A 29 14.14 -2.64 -25.37
N LYS A 30 13.26 -2.88 -24.39
CA LYS A 30 11.89 -2.38 -24.41
C LYS A 30 11.75 -1.26 -23.40
N LEU A 31 11.25 -0.10 -23.83
CA LEU A 31 10.95 1.03 -22.97
C LEU A 31 9.44 1.29 -22.99
N ASN A 32 8.83 1.39 -21.81
CA ASN A 32 7.43 1.76 -21.64
C ASN A 32 7.36 3.01 -20.78
N LEU A 33 6.80 4.08 -21.33
CA LEU A 33 6.52 5.30 -20.59
C LEU A 33 5.00 5.45 -20.47
N GLY A 34 4.54 5.90 -19.32
CA GLY A 34 3.12 6.06 -19.08
C GLY A 34 2.85 6.86 -17.82
N GLY A 35 1.59 6.88 -17.42
CA GLY A 35 1.19 7.70 -16.31
C GLY A 35 -0.27 7.53 -15.95
N ALA A 36 -0.73 8.39 -15.06
CA ALA A 36 -2.14 8.56 -14.79
C ALA A 36 -2.43 10.00 -14.37
N ILE A 37 -3.64 10.46 -14.68
CA ILE A 37 -4.25 11.61 -14.02
C ILE A 37 -5.44 11.07 -13.25
N ARG A 38 -5.43 11.26 -11.94
CA ARG A 38 -6.53 10.86 -11.06
C ARG A 38 -7.28 12.09 -10.58
N THR A 39 -8.59 11.97 -10.60
CA THR A 39 -9.51 12.90 -9.95
C THR A 39 -10.28 12.16 -8.89
N ARG A 40 -10.66 12.85 -7.82
CA ARG A 40 -11.41 12.28 -6.72
C ARG A 40 -12.60 13.15 -6.34
N PHE A 41 -13.64 12.52 -5.85
CA PHE A 41 -14.75 13.14 -5.15
C PHE A 41 -14.81 12.62 -3.72
N ASP A 42 -14.80 13.54 -2.76
CA ASP A 42 -14.90 13.26 -1.34
C ASP A 42 -16.18 13.87 -0.77
N LEU A 43 -16.97 13.04 -0.09
CA LEU A 43 -18.14 13.48 0.66
C LEU A 43 -18.06 12.96 2.10
N ASP A 44 -17.90 13.87 3.04
CA ASP A 44 -17.89 13.60 4.48
C ASP A 44 -18.91 14.52 5.19
N PRO A 45 -20.08 14.00 5.56
CA PRO A 45 -21.12 14.79 6.22
C PRO A 45 -20.72 15.30 7.62
N ASP A 46 -19.85 14.58 8.32
CA ASP A 46 -19.47 14.89 9.70
C ASP A 46 -18.44 16.04 9.76
N ARG A 47 -17.66 16.22 8.68
CA ARG A 47 -16.66 17.30 8.52
C ARG A 47 -17.08 18.42 7.56
N ASP A 48 -18.29 18.37 7.00
CA ASP A 48 -18.79 19.31 5.98
C ASP A 48 -17.86 19.39 4.76
N ILE A 49 -17.44 18.22 4.25
CA ILE A 49 -16.59 18.11 3.06
C ILE A 49 -17.44 17.61 1.90
N GLU A 50 -17.44 18.38 0.82
CA GLU A 50 -17.97 18.00 -0.50
C GLU A 50 -17.04 18.57 -1.56
N GLU A 51 -16.01 17.82 -1.92
CA GLU A 51 -14.89 18.33 -2.74
C GLU A 51 -14.67 17.44 -3.96
N PHE A 52 -14.44 18.07 -5.12
CA PHE A 52 -14.01 17.40 -6.35
C PHE A 52 -12.76 18.07 -6.90
N GLY A 53 -11.74 17.28 -7.20
CA GLY A 53 -10.48 17.82 -7.70
C GLY A 53 -9.53 16.78 -8.26
N ILE A 54 -8.37 17.25 -8.71
CA ILE A 54 -7.26 16.37 -9.08
C ILE A 54 -6.69 15.77 -7.80
N ASP A 55 -6.62 14.45 -7.74
CA ASP A 55 -6.02 13.72 -6.61
C ASP A 55 -4.50 13.65 -6.79
N THR A 56 -4.08 13.06 -7.91
CA THR A 56 -2.68 12.73 -8.17
C THR A 56 -2.40 12.74 -9.66
N VAL A 57 -1.26 13.30 -10.05
CA VAL A 57 -0.62 13.04 -11.34
C VAL A 57 0.52 12.04 -11.14
N ILE A 58 0.48 10.94 -11.88
CA ILE A 58 1.45 9.84 -11.80
C ILE A 58 2.27 9.83 -13.09
N LEU A 59 3.59 9.84 -12.95
CA LEU A 59 4.53 9.59 -14.04
C LEU A 59 5.23 8.26 -13.78
N ASN A 60 5.28 7.37 -14.76
CA ASN A 60 5.98 6.11 -14.63
C ASN A 60 6.75 5.72 -15.89
N GLY A 61 7.79 4.91 -15.66
CA GLY A 61 8.62 4.37 -16.72
C GLY A 61 9.07 2.97 -16.36
N ARG A 62 9.16 2.10 -17.36
CA ARG A 62 9.71 0.75 -17.21
C ARG A 62 10.63 0.44 -18.36
N PHE A 63 11.69 -0.30 -18.09
CA PHE A 63 12.51 -0.88 -19.15
C PHE A 63 12.73 -2.37 -18.91
N SER A 64 13.05 -3.08 -19.99
CA SER A 64 13.58 -4.44 -19.92
C SER A 64 14.63 -4.65 -21.00
N TYR A 65 15.71 -5.34 -20.63
CA TYR A 65 16.85 -5.66 -21.49
C TYR A 65 17.56 -6.92 -20.98
N LYS A 66 17.50 -8.02 -21.74
CA LYS A 66 18.25 -9.27 -21.48
C LYS A 66 18.28 -9.72 -20.00
N GLY A 67 17.12 -9.93 -19.38
CA GLY A 67 17.01 -10.38 -17.99
C GLY A 67 17.16 -9.27 -16.94
N LEU A 68 17.61 -8.08 -17.33
CA LEU A 68 17.51 -6.86 -16.54
C LEU A 68 16.17 -6.16 -16.83
N SER A 69 15.56 -5.61 -15.80
CA SER A 69 14.38 -4.76 -15.88
C SER A 69 14.48 -3.65 -14.86
N GLY A 70 13.67 -2.61 -14.99
CA GLY A 70 13.58 -1.58 -13.98
C GLY A 70 12.28 -0.80 -14.08
N GLU A 71 11.88 -0.20 -12.98
CA GLU A 71 10.66 0.56 -12.85
C GLU A 71 10.90 1.85 -12.06
N ILE A 72 10.29 2.93 -12.50
CA ILE A 72 10.18 4.20 -11.78
C ILE A 72 8.72 4.64 -11.77
N GLU A 73 8.26 5.17 -10.63
CA GLU A 73 6.98 5.86 -10.49
C GLU A 73 7.15 7.05 -9.55
N TYR A 74 6.68 8.22 -10.00
CA TYR A 74 6.72 9.47 -9.27
C TYR A 74 5.32 10.07 -9.21
N ARG A 75 4.95 10.64 -8.07
CA ARG A 75 3.62 11.21 -7.82
C ARG A 75 3.71 12.70 -7.53
N LEU A 76 2.78 13.45 -8.10
CA LEU A 76 2.60 14.89 -7.94
C LEU A 76 1.18 15.13 -7.42
N LEU A 77 1.08 15.85 -6.31
CA LEU A 77 -0.15 16.18 -5.59
C LEU A 77 -0.10 17.68 -5.20
N GLY A 78 -1.22 18.26 -4.77
CA GLY A 78 -1.30 19.67 -4.34
C GLY A 78 -2.41 20.47 -5.04
N GLY A 79 -2.82 21.60 -4.46
CA GLY A 79 -3.80 22.51 -5.07
C GLY A 79 -5.27 22.12 -4.94
N PHE A 80 -5.58 20.88 -4.56
CA PHE A 80 -6.94 20.37 -4.38
C PHE A 80 -7.07 19.56 -3.10
N TYR A 81 -8.28 19.37 -2.58
CA TYR A 81 -8.53 18.54 -1.39
C TYR A 81 -7.86 17.15 -1.52
N PRO A 82 -7.08 16.73 -0.50
CA PRO A 82 -6.93 17.25 0.85
C PRO A 82 -5.74 18.21 1.01
N TYR A 83 -5.13 18.60 -0.10
CA TYR A 83 -3.90 19.40 -0.22
C TYR A 83 -4.17 20.84 -0.66
N GLN A 84 -5.36 21.38 -0.39
CA GLN A 84 -5.70 22.75 -0.78
C GLN A 84 -4.91 23.83 -0.02
N TYR A 85 -4.05 23.44 0.93
CA TYR A 85 -3.17 24.35 1.68
C TYR A 85 -1.87 24.69 0.93
N VAL A 86 -1.60 24.02 -0.20
CA VAL A 86 -0.55 24.40 -1.17
C VAL A 86 -1.20 24.79 -2.49
N ASP A 87 -0.54 25.65 -3.27
CA ASP A 87 -1.17 26.33 -4.42
C ASP A 87 -1.17 25.50 -5.70
N ASN A 88 -0.16 24.62 -5.91
CA ASN A 88 0.06 23.95 -7.19
C ASN A 88 0.16 22.43 -7.07
N ILE A 89 -0.27 21.72 -8.13
CA ILE A 89 0.06 20.31 -8.33
C ILE A 89 1.59 20.19 -8.45
N GLY A 90 2.18 19.35 -7.59
CA GLY A 90 3.62 19.11 -7.52
C GLY A 90 4.28 19.72 -6.28
N ASP A 91 3.62 20.67 -5.60
CA ASP A 91 4.09 21.23 -4.32
C ASP A 91 4.21 20.14 -3.24
N ILE A 92 3.44 19.05 -3.40
CA ILE A 92 3.63 17.80 -2.68
C ILE A 92 3.98 16.73 -3.70
N SER A 93 5.14 16.10 -3.55
CA SER A 93 5.58 15.11 -4.53
C SER A 93 6.57 14.12 -3.95
N PHE A 94 6.54 12.87 -4.42
CA PHE A 94 7.45 11.83 -3.95
C PHE A 94 7.56 10.65 -4.94
N PRO A 95 8.71 9.94 -4.93
CA PRO A 95 8.84 8.68 -5.64
C PRO A 95 8.10 7.56 -4.90
N LYS A 96 7.26 6.79 -5.61
CA LYS A 96 6.69 5.54 -5.08
C LYS A 96 7.71 4.41 -5.17
N LYS A 97 8.33 4.25 -6.34
CA LYS A 97 9.30 3.19 -6.63
C LYS A 97 10.35 3.66 -7.63
N ALA A 98 11.55 3.12 -7.50
CA ALA A 98 12.69 3.36 -8.38
C ALA A 98 13.70 2.24 -8.15
N PHE A 99 13.61 1.16 -8.92
CA PHE A 99 14.47 -0.01 -8.74
C PHE A 99 14.83 -0.67 -10.07
N ILE A 100 15.94 -1.40 -10.04
CA ILE A 100 16.31 -2.37 -11.07
C ILE A 100 16.10 -3.77 -10.54
N LYS A 101 15.75 -4.70 -11.43
CA LYS A 101 15.55 -6.12 -11.13
C LYS A 101 16.27 -6.96 -12.17
N TYR A 102 17.10 -7.88 -11.68
CA TYR A 102 17.79 -8.88 -12.48
C TYR A 102 17.18 -10.26 -12.23
N ALA A 103 16.77 -10.94 -13.30
CA ALA A 103 16.35 -12.33 -13.26
C ALA A 103 17.55 -13.23 -13.62
N PHE A 104 18.04 -14.00 -12.64
CA PHE A 104 19.10 -14.99 -12.89
C PHE A 104 18.57 -16.16 -13.73
N ASP A 105 17.32 -16.52 -13.48
CA ASP A 105 16.53 -17.52 -14.21
C ASP A 105 15.03 -17.22 -14.02
N ASN A 106 14.17 -18.14 -14.46
CA ASN A 106 12.70 -17.97 -14.35
C ASN A 106 12.17 -18.07 -12.91
N GLU A 107 13.01 -18.48 -11.96
CA GLU A 107 12.66 -18.76 -10.58
C GLU A 107 13.31 -17.78 -9.59
N THR A 108 14.39 -17.11 -9.98
CA THR A 108 15.29 -16.40 -9.08
C THR A 108 15.51 -14.97 -9.54
N THR A 109 15.17 -14.01 -8.68
CA THR A 109 15.29 -12.59 -9.01
C THR A 109 15.91 -11.79 -7.87
N VAL A 110 16.65 -10.74 -8.23
CA VAL A 110 17.16 -9.74 -7.28
C VAL A 110 16.73 -8.37 -7.73
N SER A 111 16.15 -7.60 -6.82
CA SER A 111 15.78 -6.19 -7.03
C SER A 111 16.64 -5.31 -6.13
N LEU A 112 17.07 -4.16 -6.65
CA LEU A 112 17.90 -3.17 -5.96
C LEU A 112 17.34 -1.77 -6.18
N GLY A 113 17.14 -1.01 -5.11
CA GLY A 113 16.65 0.36 -5.14
C GLY A 113 15.43 0.56 -4.23
N LEU A 114 14.64 1.60 -4.51
CA LEU A 114 13.37 1.86 -3.84
C LEU A 114 12.32 0.87 -4.35
N ASN A 115 12.05 -0.18 -3.58
CA ASN A 115 11.14 -1.25 -3.96
C ASN A 115 10.26 -1.70 -2.79
N GLN A 116 9.18 -2.41 -3.11
CA GLN A 116 8.19 -2.85 -2.13
C GLN A 116 8.78 -3.90 -1.20
N VAL A 117 8.65 -3.66 0.11
CA VAL A 117 8.96 -4.60 1.18
C VAL A 117 8.01 -5.80 1.09
N PRO A 118 8.52 -7.03 0.93
CA PRO A 118 7.71 -8.23 0.78
C PRO A 118 7.16 -8.66 2.14
N LEU A 119 6.12 -7.98 2.61
CA LEU A 119 5.47 -8.27 3.89
C LEU A 119 4.01 -8.68 3.63
N GLY A 120 3.57 -9.81 4.20
CA GLY A 120 2.21 -10.32 4.03
C GLY A 120 1.85 -10.65 2.58
N LEU A 121 0.58 -10.40 2.22
CA LEU A 121 0.14 -10.52 0.83
C LEU A 121 0.71 -9.39 -0.01
N GLN A 122 1.20 -9.74 -1.20
CA GLN A 122 1.76 -8.79 -2.13
C GLN A 122 0.87 -8.61 -3.36
N PRO A 123 0.78 -7.39 -3.89
CA PRO A 123 1.28 -6.12 -3.36
C PRO A 123 0.32 -5.45 -2.36
N PHE A 124 -0.92 -5.94 -2.22
CA PHE A 124 -1.93 -5.37 -1.31
C PHE A 124 -2.62 -6.46 -0.50
N PHE A 125 -3.02 -6.11 0.73
CA PHE A 125 -3.74 -7.02 1.63
C PHE A 125 -5.21 -7.19 1.24
N GLY A 126 -5.77 -6.24 0.48
CA GLY A 126 -7.18 -6.26 0.08
C GLY A 126 -7.43 -5.91 -1.38
N SER A 127 -8.67 -5.53 -1.66
CA SER A 127 -9.17 -5.05 -2.95
C SER A 127 -9.51 -3.55 -2.93
N THR A 128 -9.51 -2.94 -1.75
CA THR A 128 -9.81 -1.52 -1.52
C THR A 128 -8.74 -0.59 -2.09
N MET A 129 -9.16 0.54 -2.63
CA MET A 129 -8.29 1.59 -3.18
C MET A 129 -7.65 2.46 -2.09
N ILE A 130 -8.37 2.79 -1.01
CA ILE A 130 -7.81 3.50 0.16
C ILE A 130 -6.94 2.59 1.06
N GLU A 131 -6.87 1.30 0.72
CA GLU A 131 -6.11 0.27 1.42
C GLU A 131 -6.63 -0.03 2.85
N SER A 132 -6.15 -1.12 3.45
CA SER A 132 -6.55 -1.49 4.81
C SER A 132 -5.86 -0.61 5.86
N LEU A 133 -6.19 -0.78 7.13
CA LEU A 133 -5.41 -0.16 8.22
C LEU A 133 -3.93 -0.54 8.20
N GLY A 134 -3.55 -1.63 7.52
CA GLY A 134 -2.15 -2.01 7.32
C GLY A 134 -1.35 -0.93 6.62
N TYR A 135 -1.97 -0.20 5.68
CA TYR A 135 -1.32 0.92 5.00
C TYR A 135 -1.04 2.06 5.98
N THR A 136 -2.05 2.41 6.77
CA THR A 136 -1.99 3.45 7.80
C THR A 136 -0.95 3.13 8.87
N MET A 137 -0.76 1.84 9.19
CA MET A 137 0.27 1.34 10.11
C MET A 137 1.68 1.25 9.49
N GLY A 138 1.83 1.49 8.19
CA GLY A 138 3.10 1.35 7.49
C GLY A 138 3.58 -0.11 7.39
N ILE A 139 2.66 -1.04 7.10
CA ILE A 139 2.94 -2.48 6.88
C ILE A 139 2.30 -3.04 5.60
N GLU A 140 1.42 -2.29 4.93
CA GLU A 140 0.88 -2.53 3.59
C GLU A 140 1.39 -1.46 2.63
N ASP A 141 1.61 -1.81 1.36
CA ASP A 141 2.19 -0.93 0.32
C ASP A 141 3.42 -0.13 0.79
N LEU A 142 4.26 -0.80 1.59
CA LEU A 142 5.49 -0.25 2.18
C LEU A 142 6.66 -0.36 1.19
N TYR A 143 7.24 0.77 0.79
CA TYR A 143 8.43 0.85 -0.04
C TYR A 143 9.61 1.35 0.78
N LYS A 144 10.77 0.74 0.54
CA LYS A 144 12.03 1.11 1.21
C LYS A 144 13.21 0.98 0.27
N THR A 145 14.33 1.59 0.64
CA THR A 145 15.57 1.52 -0.14
C THR A 145 16.39 0.32 0.29
N GLY A 146 16.53 -0.65 -0.61
CA GLY A 146 17.15 -1.91 -0.24
C GLY A 146 17.39 -2.88 -1.39
N VAL A 147 17.71 -4.10 -1.00
CA VAL A 147 17.81 -5.26 -1.86
C VAL A 147 16.73 -6.27 -1.49
N LYS A 148 16.10 -6.87 -2.50
CA LYS A 148 15.13 -7.95 -2.37
C LYS A 148 15.54 -9.12 -3.24
N PHE A 149 15.63 -10.30 -2.65
CA PHE A 149 15.83 -11.57 -3.32
C PHE A 149 14.53 -12.35 -3.29
N GLY A 150 14.07 -12.84 -4.44
CA GLY A 150 12.89 -13.69 -4.56
C GLY A 150 13.24 -15.01 -5.23
N LYS A 151 12.77 -16.12 -4.66
CA LYS A 151 12.93 -17.48 -5.21
C LYS A 151 11.60 -18.23 -5.23
N GLN A 152 11.18 -18.65 -6.43
CA GLN A 152 10.10 -19.60 -6.66
C GLN A 152 10.65 -21.02 -6.81
N PHE A 153 10.03 -22.00 -6.19
CA PHE A 153 10.31 -23.42 -6.43
C PHE A 153 9.04 -24.25 -6.19
N GLU A 154 8.57 -24.93 -7.23
CA GLU A 154 7.29 -25.66 -7.20
C GLU A 154 6.15 -24.77 -6.68
N HIS A 155 5.52 -25.18 -5.58
CA HIS A 155 4.43 -24.50 -4.89
C HIS A 155 4.89 -23.43 -3.91
N HIS A 156 6.20 -23.21 -3.77
CA HIS A 156 6.78 -22.37 -2.72
C HIS A 156 7.38 -21.10 -3.30
N HIS A 157 7.15 -19.99 -2.61
CA HIS A 157 7.77 -18.70 -2.87
C HIS A 157 8.44 -18.20 -1.59
N VAL A 158 9.68 -17.73 -1.70
CA VAL A 158 10.42 -17.10 -0.60
C VAL A 158 10.95 -15.75 -1.09
N ASP A 159 10.62 -14.70 -0.36
CA ASP A 159 11.28 -13.40 -0.45
C ASP A 159 12.15 -13.15 0.78
N LEU A 160 13.35 -12.66 0.54
CA LEU A 160 14.27 -12.13 1.55
C LEU A 160 14.57 -10.69 1.19
N GLY A 161 14.49 -9.78 2.16
CA GLY A 161 14.81 -8.38 1.93
C GLY A 161 15.70 -7.81 3.01
N TYR A 162 16.59 -6.91 2.60
CA TYR A 162 17.37 -6.06 3.50
C TYR A 162 17.30 -4.62 2.99
N TYR A 163 16.85 -3.71 3.85
CA TYR A 163 16.65 -2.31 3.54
C TYR A 163 17.42 -1.45 4.54
N TRP A 164 18.36 -0.66 4.05
CA TRP A 164 19.20 0.19 4.89
C TRP A 164 18.52 1.52 5.23
N ASP A 165 17.55 1.97 4.44
CA ASP A 165 16.82 3.22 4.63
C ASP A 165 15.33 3.07 4.25
N ASP A 166 14.52 4.02 4.72
CA ASP A 166 13.12 4.18 4.37
C ASP A 166 12.94 4.58 2.88
N ALA A 167 11.69 4.83 2.49
CA ALA A 167 11.39 5.48 1.23
C ALA A 167 12.11 6.83 1.11
N TRP A 168 12.41 7.26 -0.12
CA TRP A 168 13.01 8.57 -0.33
C TRP A 168 11.99 9.66 0.01
N ARG A 169 12.42 10.61 0.85
CA ARG A 169 11.63 11.78 1.19
C ARG A 169 11.44 12.63 -0.07
N GLY A 170 10.21 13.07 -0.28
CA GLY A 170 9.83 13.98 -1.34
C GLY A 170 9.73 15.44 -0.88
N GLU A 171 9.09 16.25 -1.70
CA GLU A 171 8.80 17.66 -1.42
C GLU A 171 7.41 17.81 -0.79
N GLY A 172 7.25 18.81 0.09
CA GLY A 172 6.01 19.11 0.81
C GLY A 172 6.28 19.97 2.05
N THR A 173 5.32 20.01 2.97
CA THR A 173 5.29 20.98 4.09
C THR A 173 5.57 20.38 5.46
N SER A 174 5.61 19.05 5.55
CA SER A 174 5.69 18.29 6.80
C SER A 174 6.91 17.36 6.85
N ASN A 175 7.12 16.71 7.99
CA ASN A 175 8.05 15.59 8.12
C ASN A 175 7.52 14.25 7.57
N GLY A 176 6.30 14.23 7.03
CA GLY A 176 5.61 13.07 6.46
C GLY A 176 5.60 13.01 4.93
N THR A 177 6.55 13.64 4.24
CA THR A 177 6.58 13.69 2.76
C THR A 177 7.08 12.39 2.12
N TYR A 178 6.35 11.30 2.35
CA TYR A 178 6.67 9.95 1.86
C TYR A 178 5.47 9.31 1.18
N TYR A 179 5.73 8.41 0.23
CA TYR A 179 4.70 7.56 -0.36
C TYR A 179 4.11 6.57 0.67
N SER A 180 4.97 5.83 1.36
CA SER A 180 4.54 4.88 2.39
C SER A 180 4.52 5.57 3.74
N ASN A 181 3.63 5.15 4.64
CA ASN A 181 3.72 5.56 6.03
C ASN A 181 4.97 4.92 6.67
N VAL A 182 5.92 5.75 7.08
CA VAL A 182 7.20 5.33 7.67
C VAL A 182 7.37 5.95 9.06
N ILE A 183 8.15 5.31 9.92
CA ILE A 183 8.52 5.90 11.21
C ILE A 183 9.41 7.11 10.95
N THR A 184 8.96 8.28 11.37
CA THR A 184 9.63 9.56 11.13
C THR A 184 9.44 10.48 12.33
N GLU A 185 10.17 11.59 12.29
CA GLU A 185 9.97 12.68 13.23
C GLU A 185 8.59 13.30 13.07
N ALA A 186 7.87 13.45 14.19
CA ALA A 186 6.58 14.11 14.19
C ALA A 186 6.71 15.62 13.95
N ASP A 187 5.73 16.20 13.27
CA ASP A 187 5.58 17.64 13.19
C ASP A 187 5.13 18.22 14.53
N ALA A 188 5.37 19.52 14.74
CA ALA A 188 5.11 20.21 16.00
C ALA A 188 3.63 20.18 16.45
N TYR A 189 2.69 19.97 15.52
CA TYR A 189 1.26 19.87 15.84
C TYR A 189 0.88 18.48 16.41
N VAL A 190 1.76 17.49 16.33
CA VAL A 190 1.52 16.14 16.87
C VAL A 190 1.90 16.11 18.35
N VAL A 191 0.87 16.20 19.19
CA VAL A 191 1.03 16.08 20.65
C VAL A 191 1.68 14.74 21.00
N ASN A 192 2.71 14.80 21.84
CA ASN A 192 3.54 13.67 22.26
C ASN A 192 4.24 12.94 21.09
N GLY A 193 4.44 13.59 19.95
CA GLY A 193 5.16 13.01 18.83
C GLY A 193 6.59 12.59 19.19
N THR A 194 7.11 11.58 18.49
CA THR A 194 8.47 11.06 18.65
C THR A 194 9.36 11.43 17.47
N SER A 195 10.68 11.24 17.61
CA SER A 195 11.67 11.60 16.59
C SER A 195 12.47 10.40 16.04
N TYR A 196 11.93 9.19 16.18
CA TYR A 196 12.58 7.97 15.71
C TYR A 196 12.63 7.91 14.18
N LYS A 197 13.64 7.22 13.68
CA LYS A 197 13.74 6.76 12.29
C LYS A 197 14.06 5.28 12.26
N GLU A 198 13.55 4.60 11.24
CA GLU A 198 13.79 3.19 11.02
C GLU A 198 14.95 2.95 10.05
N ARG A 199 15.87 2.05 10.39
CA ARG A 199 17.06 1.74 9.59
C ARG A 199 17.39 0.26 9.66
N ASN A 200 18.08 -0.24 8.64
CA ASN A 200 18.61 -1.61 8.60
C ASN A 200 17.55 -2.65 8.96
N SER A 201 16.47 -2.69 8.17
CA SER A 201 15.38 -3.64 8.32
C SER A 201 15.59 -4.90 7.49
N SER A 202 15.30 -6.04 8.09
CA SER A 202 15.34 -7.36 7.46
C SER A 202 13.94 -7.94 7.40
N VAL A 203 13.61 -8.60 6.29
CA VAL A 203 12.30 -9.21 6.08
C VAL A 203 12.45 -10.60 5.47
N VAL A 204 11.59 -11.51 5.92
CA VAL A 204 11.40 -12.83 5.34
C VAL A 204 9.92 -13.00 5.07
N ASN A 205 9.58 -13.44 3.87
CA ASN A 205 8.22 -13.81 3.51
C ASN A 205 8.22 -15.15 2.81
N TYR A 206 7.38 -16.06 3.28
CA TYR A 206 7.21 -17.38 2.70
C TYR A 206 5.74 -17.56 2.33
N THR A 207 5.49 -18.08 1.14
CA THR A 207 4.14 -18.39 0.67
C THR A 207 4.13 -19.76 -0.02
N TYR A 208 3.21 -20.62 0.38
CA TYR A 208 2.84 -21.83 -0.34
C TYR A 208 1.57 -21.54 -1.16
N SER A 209 1.57 -21.88 -2.45
CA SER A 209 0.44 -21.70 -3.35
C SER A 209 0.12 -22.97 -4.11
N ASP A 210 -1.16 -23.35 -4.13
CA ASP A 210 -1.63 -24.55 -4.82
C ASP A 210 -3.09 -24.39 -5.27
N LYS A 211 -3.62 -25.40 -5.94
CA LYS A 211 -4.96 -25.42 -6.51
C LYS A 211 -5.76 -26.60 -5.97
N TYR A 212 -7.01 -26.33 -5.57
CA TYR A 212 -7.99 -27.35 -5.24
C TYR A 212 -9.25 -27.13 -6.06
N GLN A 213 -9.56 -28.06 -6.97
CA GLN A 213 -10.65 -27.92 -7.95
C GLN A 213 -10.49 -26.64 -8.79
N ASP A 214 -11.48 -25.74 -8.79
CA ASP A 214 -11.46 -24.45 -9.47
C ASP A 214 -10.84 -23.32 -8.63
N TRP A 215 -10.43 -23.60 -7.40
CA TRP A 215 -9.89 -22.60 -6.48
C TRP A 215 -8.37 -22.60 -6.43
N ASN A 216 -7.76 -21.43 -6.54
CA ASN A 216 -6.36 -21.21 -6.18
C ASN A 216 -6.31 -20.74 -4.73
N TYR A 217 -5.37 -21.23 -3.95
CA TYR A 217 -5.14 -20.74 -2.59
C TYR A 217 -3.66 -20.55 -2.32
N SER A 218 -3.37 -19.65 -1.38
CA SER A 218 -2.04 -19.43 -0.86
C SER A 218 -2.08 -19.22 0.64
N ILE A 219 -1.12 -19.80 1.36
CA ILE A 219 -0.91 -19.59 2.79
C ILE A 219 0.54 -19.20 3.01
N GLY A 220 0.79 -18.28 3.94
CA GLY A 220 2.15 -17.86 4.21
C GLY A 220 2.36 -17.22 5.56
N LEU A 221 3.64 -16.91 5.79
CA LEU A 221 4.20 -16.37 7.01
C LEU A 221 5.14 -15.23 6.63
N SER A 222 5.14 -14.15 7.40
CA SER A 222 6.10 -13.05 7.23
C SER A 222 6.70 -12.64 8.56
N GLY A 223 7.99 -12.31 8.54
CA GLY A 223 8.73 -11.75 9.67
C GLY A 223 9.47 -10.48 9.25
N TYR A 224 9.45 -9.47 10.11
CA TYR A 224 10.13 -8.20 9.90
C TYR A 224 10.86 -7.78 11.18
N TYR A 225 12.09 -7.32 11.04
CA TYR A 225 12.87 -6.74 12.11
C TYR A 225 13.55 -5.47 11.62
N ALA A 226 13.49 -4.39 12.38
CA ALA A 226 14.20 -3.16 12.05
C ALA A 226 14.79 -2.49 13.29
N HIS A 227 15.87 -1.73 13.09
CA HIS A 227 16.45 -0.90 14.13
C HIS A 227 15.82 0.48 14.11
N LEU A 228 15.53 1.01 15.29
CA LEU A 228 15.04 2.38 15.47
C LEU A 228 16.09 3.22 16.17
N LYS A 229 16.16 4.49 15.77
CA LYS A 229 17.02 5.47 16.42
C LYS A 229 16.39 6.86 16.38
N ASP A 230 16.35 7.55 17.51
CA ASP A 230 15.87 8.94 17.59
C ASP A 230 17.04 9.95 17.50
N PHE A 231 16.72 11.24 17.60
CA PHE A 231 17.72 12.30 17.57
C PHE A 231 18.63 12.35 18.79
N GLU A 232 18.11 11.95 19.95
CA GLU A 232 18.87 11.81 21.20
C GLU A 232 19.75 10.54 21.22
N GLN A 233 19.76 9.77 20.13
CA GLN A 233 20.50 8.53 19.95
C GLN A 233 19.97 7.35 20.79
N ASN A 234 18.77 7.47 21.35
CA ASN A 234 18.07 6.34 21.96
C ASN A 234 17.78 5.29 20.88
N LYS A 235 17.99 4.03 21.24
CA LYS A 235 17.81 2.89 20.33
C LYS A 235 16.49 2.20 20.64
N GLY A 236 15.92 1.58 19.62
CA GLY A 236 14.78 0.68 19.75
C GLY A 236 14.76 -0.32 18.61
N SER A 237 13.68 -1.09 18.53
CA SER A 237 13.44 -2.00 17.41
C SER A 237 11.97 -2.03 17.01
N ARG A 238 11.71 -2.41 15.76
CA ARG A 238 10.36 -2.75 15.29
C ARG A 238 10.35 -4.20 14.85
N ASN A 239 9.40 -4.97 15.37
CA ASN A 239 9.24 -6.38 15.10
C ASN A 239 7.82 -6.62 14.57
N LEU A 240 7.70 -7.37 13.47
CA LEU A 240 6.42 -7.85 12.97
C LEU A 240 6.51 -9.35 12.74
N LEU A 241 5.47 -10.07 13.15
CA LEU A 241 5.28 -11.48 12.81
C LEU A 241 3.84 -11.66 12.33
N GLY A 242 3.67 -12.23 11.14
CA GLY A 242 2.35 -12.36 10.56
C GLY A 242 2.11 -13.64 9.79
N ILE A 243 0.82 -13.89 9.60
CA ILE A 243 0.27 -14.94 8.75
C ILE A 243 -0.59 -14.30 7.69
N HIS A 244 -0.65 -14.94 6.53
CA HIS A 244 -1.56 -14.54 5.47
C HIS A 244 -2.15 -15.73 4.73
N TYR A 245 -3.36 -15.53 4.26
CA TYR A 245 -4.11 -16.48 3.46
C TYR A 245 -4.82 -15.74 2.33
N ALA A 246 -4.82 -16.31 1.13
CA ALA A 246 -5.66 -15.83 0.05
C ALA A 246 -6.23 -17.02 -0.70
N THR A 247 -7.46 -16.89 -1.18
CA THR A 247 -8.09 -17.89 -2.04
C THR A 247 -9.00 -17.21 -3.05
N ASN A 248 -9.08 -17.75 -4.26
CA ASN A 248 -9.98 -17.24 -5.28
C ASN A 248 -10.39 -18.32 -6.29
N ASN A 249 -11.52 -18.08 -6.94
CA ASN A 249 -11.88 -18.68 -8.22
C ASN A 249 -12.28 -17.57 -9.22
N ASP A 250 -12.92 -17.94 -10.33
CA ASP A 250 -13.31 -16.99 -11.38
C ASP A 250 -14.27 -15.89 -10.92
N LYS A 251 -14.93 -16.04 -9.76
CA LYS A 251 -15.95 -15.12 -9.26
C LYS A 251 -15.65 -14.55 -7.90
N TYR A 252 -15.13 -15.36 -6.98
CA TYR A 252 -15.00 -14.99 -5.57
C TYR A 252 -13.53 -14.92 -5.18
N GLY A 253 -13.20 -13.97 -4.32
CA GLY A 253 -11.90 -13.85 -3.69
C GLY A 253 -12.05 -13.62 -2.19
N LEU A 254 -11.11 -14.17 -1.43
CA LEU A 254 -10.92 -13.90 -0.01
C LEU A 254 -9.44 -13.66 0.25
N LYS A 255 -9.11 -12.62 1.01
CA LYS A 255 -7.77 -12.39 1.55
C LYS A 255 -7.85 -12.15 3.05
N PHE A 256 -6.95 -12.75 3.80
CA PHE A 256 -6.81 -12.55 5.23
C PHE A 256 -5.34 -12.34 5.59
N VAL A 257 -5.07 -11.32 6.41
CA VAL A 257 -3.73 -11.02 6.92
C VAL A 257 -3.85 -10.69 8.40
N SER A 258 -2.90 -11.20 9.20
CA SER A 258 -2.76 -10.79 10.59
C SER A 258 -1.30 -10.60 10.95
N PHE A 259 -1.01 -9.56 11.72
CA PHE A 259 0.32 -9.25 12.23
C PHE A 259 0.29 -8.95 13.73
N TYR A 260 1.19 -9.56 14.49
CA TYR A 260 1.63 -9.00 15.76
C TYR A 260 2.66 -7.91 15.47
N GLN A 261 2.47 -6.73 16.07
CA GLN A 261 3.40 -5.62 15.98
C GLN A 261 3.95 -5.25 17.35
N ASP A 262 5.27 -5.07 17.42
CA ASP A 262 5.99 -4.63 18.61
C ASP A 262 7.09 -3.63 18.25
N VAL A 263 6.86 -2.37 18.62
CA VAL A 263 7.86 -1.31 18.59
C VAL A 263 8.45 -1.18 20.00
N ASP A 264 9.63 -1.74 20.21
CA ASP A 264 10.34 -1.76 21.48
C ASP A 264 11.13 -0.46 21.67
N ILE A 265 10.47 0.49 22.34
CA ILE A 265 11.00 1.79 22.78
C ILE A 265 10.42 2.11 24.16
N ASN A 266 11.04 3.05 24.88
CA ASN A 266 10.51 3.53 26.16
C ASN A 266 9.36 4.54 25.98
N ASN A 267 8.36 4.19 25.16
CA ASN A 267 7.17 4.99 24.89
C ASN A 267 6.02 4.06 24.43
N LYS A 268 4.77 4.47 24.68
CA LYS A 268 3.56 3.73 24.28
C LYS A 268 3.10 4.05 22.86
N LEU A 269 3.64 5.12 22.27
CA LEU A 269 3.35 5.56 20.91
C LEU A 269 4.65 5.82 20.13
N ILE A 270 4.51 5.78 18.81
CA ILE A 270 5.56 6.06 17.82
C ILE A 270 4.94 6.90 16.70
N SER A 271 5.69 7.88 16.19
CA SER A 271 5.19 8.72 15.10
C SER A 271 5.47 8.12 13.73
N LEU A 272 4.46 8.18 12.88
CA LEU A 272 4.50 7.83 11.47
C LEU A 272 4.31 9.08 10.63
N GLY A 273 4.76 9.03 9.38
CA GLY A 273 4.46 10.07 8.40
C GLY A 273 4.39 9.53 6.99
N GLY A 274 3.47 10.10 6.23
CA GLY A 274 3.17 9.76 4.84
C GLY A 274 2.19 10.78 4.27
N TYR A 275 2.25 11.00 2.95
CA TYR A 275 1.31 11.87 2.23
C TYR A 275 1.19 13.29 2.81
N ASP A 276 2.33 13.86 3.21
CA ASP A 276 2.51 15.21 3.77
C ASP A 276 1.83 15.47 5.12
N GLY A 277 1.74 14.45 5.97
CA GLY A 277 1.43 14.65 7.38
C GLY A 277 2.02 13.58 8.28
N THR A 278 2.08 13.91 9.56
CA THR A 278 2.53 13.01 10.64
C THR A 278 1.44 12.78 11.69
N PHE A 279 1.45 11.59 12.28
CA PHE A 279 0.49 11.14 13.29
C PHE A 279 1.12 10.06 14.18
N ASN A 280 0.49 9.74 15.31
CA ASN A 280 0.94 8.72 16.24
C ASN A 280 0.25 7.38 16.02
N MET A 281 1.02 6.30 16.18
CA MET A 281 0.57 4.92 16.24
C MET A 281 0.91 4.31 17.60
N ALA A 282 0.09 3.39 18.09
CA ALA A 282 0.44 2.58 19.27
C ALA A 282 1.66 1.70 18.96
N THR A 283 2.55 1.50 19.94
CA THR A 283 3.75 0.70 19.71
C THR A 283 3.47 -0.80 19.63
N LYS A 284 2.41 -1.30 20.27
CA LYS A 284 2.14 -2.72 20.41
C LYS A 284 0.67 -3.09 20.18
N GLY A 285 0.44 -4.15 19.42
CA GLY A 285 -0.91 -4.70 19.21
C GLY A 285 -1.00 -5.77 18.13
N MET A 286 -2.20 -6.28 17.93
CA MET A 286 -2.56 -7.21 16.85
C MET A 286 -3.31 -6.48 15.74
N PHE A 287 -2.82 -6.63 14.52
CA PHE A 287 -3.49 -6.20 13.30
C PHE A 287 -4.21 -7.38 12.64
N TYR A 288 -5.40 -7.11 12.09
CA TYR A 288 -6.19 -8.03 11.29
C TYR A 288 -6.76 -7.30 10.07
N SER A 289 -6.80 -7.96 8.92
CA SER A 289 -7.50 -7.51 7.73
C SER A 289 -8.16 -8.70 7.03
N LEU A 290 -9.43 -8.56 6.68
CA LEU A 290 -10.22 -9.53 5.92
C LEU A 290 -10.86 -8.82 4.73
N ASP A 291 -10.57 -9.31 3.53
CA ASP A 291 -11.12 -8.84 2.27
C ASP A 291 -11.97 -9.93 1.64
N LEU A 292 -13.17 -9.56 1.17
CA LEU A 292 -14.02 -10.40 0.35
C LEU A 292 -14.29 -9.66 -0.96
N SER A 293 -14.18 -10.36 -2.08
CA SER A 293 -14.42 -9.79 -3.41
C SER A 293 -15.30 -10.69 -4.28
N TYR A 294 -16.07 -10.05 -5.15
CA TYR A 294 -16.92 -10.67 -6.15
C TYR A 294 -16.72 -10.00 -7.50
N LYS A 295 -16.26 -10.76 -8.49
CA LYS A 295 -16.14 -10.34 -9.87
C LYS A 295 -17.47 -10.54 -10.60
N VAL A 296 -18.07 -9.43 -11.04
CA VAL A 296 -19.29 -9.47 -11.83
C VAL A 296 -19.00 -10.11 -13.20
N PRO A 297 -19.70 -11.19 -13.59
CA PRO A 297 -19.46 -11.84 -14.86
C PRO A 297 -19.69 -10.89 -16.05
N GLN A 298 -18.74 -10.85 -16.99
CA GLN A 298 -18.78 -9.96 -18.17
C GLN A 298 -20.09 -10.06 -18.98
N LYS A 299 -20.76 -11.23 -18.97
CA LYS A 299 -22.07 -11.42 -19.63
C LYS A 299 -23.20 -10.53 -19.10
N TYR A 300 -23.03 -9.91 -17.94
CA TYR A 300 -23.98 -8.96 -17.36
C TYR A 300 -23.56 -7.50 -17.57
N LEU A 301 -22.41 -7.26 -18.22
CA LEU A 301 -21.80 -5.95 -18.36
C LEU A 301 -21.90 -5.46 -19.80
N ASN A 302 -21.93 -4.13 -19.97
CA ASN A 302 -21.64 -3.51 -21.25
C ASN A 302 -20.20 -3.81 -21.67
N GLU A 303 -19.90 -3.93 -22.97
CA GLU A 303 -18.56 -4.16 -23.52
C GLU A 303 -17.51 -3.11 -23.14
N ASN A 304 -17.96 -1.88 -22.84
CA ASN A 304 -17.11 -0.80 -22.38
C ASN A 304 -16.73 -0.92 -20.89
N ILE A 305 -17.45 -1.74 -20.11
CA ILE A 305 -17.19 -1.99 -18.69
C ILE A 305 -16.52 -3.35 -18.54
N THR A 306 -15.32 -3.37 -17.95
CA THR A 306 -14.56 -4.61 -17.74
C THR A 306 -14.06 -4.72 -16.31
N ASN A 307 -13.85 -5.95 -15.85
CA ASN A 307 -13.33 -6.27 -14.51
C ASN A 307 -14.11 -5.60 -13.37
N TRP A 308 -15.43 -5.46 -13.50
CA TRP A 308 -16.24 -4.92 -12.42
C TRP A 308 -16.20 -5.87 -11.21
N THR A 309 -15.67 -5.37 -10.10
CA THR A 309 -15.47 -6.08 -8.84
C THR A 309 -16.19 -5.34 -7.73
N LEU A 310 -17.00 -6.07 -6.96
CA LEU A 310 -17.57 -5.61 -5.69
C LEU A 310 -16.72 -6.17 -4.56
N TYR A 311 -16.47 -5.40 -3.52
CA TYR A 311 -15.63 -5.85 -2.41
C TYR A 311 -16.04 -5.25 -1.07
N SER A 312 -15.68 -5.95 -0.01
CA SER A 312 -15.73 -5.45 1.35
C SER A 312 -14.42 -5.77 2.06
N ASN A 313 -13.79 -4.78 2.69
CA ASN A 313 -12.62 -4.98 3.53
C ASN A 313 -12.91 -4.53 4.95
N TYR A 314 -12.64 -5.38 5.94
CA TYR A 314 -12.64 -5.00 7.36
C TYR A 314 -11.23 -5.17 7.92
N SER A 315 -10.72 -4.14 8.60
CA SER A 315 -9.46 -4.20 9.31
C SER A 315 -9.55 -3.61 10.71
N LEU A 316 -8.72 -4.14 11.61
CA LEU A 316 -8.68 -3.83 13.03
C LEU A 316 -7.23 -3.78 13.49
N TYR A 317 -6.87 -2.72 14.21
CA TYR A 317 -5.69 -2.68 15.04
C TYR A 317 -6.09 -2.69 16.52
N ASP A 318 -5.93 -3.87 17.13
CA ASP A 318 -6.23 -4.12 18.53
C ASP A 318 -4.98 -3.90 19.40
N LYS A 319 -5.02 -2.83 20.20
CA LYS A 319 -3.83 -2.27 20.86
C LYS A 319 -3.66 -2.91 22.23
N THR A 320 -2.42 -3.20 22.62
CA THR A 320 -2.15 -3.85 23.91
C THR A 320 -2.29 -2.91 25.11
N GLU A 321 -2.06 -1.61 24.91
CA GLU A 321 -2.22 -0.60 25.95
C GLU A 321 -3.70 -0.45 26.34
N SER A 322 -4.04 -0.71 27.61
CA SER A 322 -5.42 -0.79 28.10
C SER A 322 -6.22 0.51 27.92
N ASP A 323 -5.53 1.65 27.99
CA ASP A 323 -6.16 2.97 27.86
C ASP A 323 -6.28 3.41 26.40
N PHE A 324 -5.73 2.64 25.46
CA PHE A 324 -5.78 2.94 24.04
C PHE A 324 -6.98 2.22 23.41
N LYS A 325 -7.76 2.96 22.64
CA LYS A 325 -8.94 2.41 21.95
C LYS A 325 -8.51 1.76 20.64
N SER A 326 -9.00 0.55 20.34
CA SER A 326 -8.71 -0.12 19.06
C SER A 326 -9.17 0.74 17.86
N THR A 327 -8.46 0.63 16.75
CA THR A 327 -8.77 1.33 15.49
C THR A 327 -9.39 0.36 14.50
N GLN A 328 -10.49 0.74 13.86
CA GLN A 328 -11.23 -0.11 12.94
C GLN A 328 -11.57 0.63 11.65
N ARG A 329 -11.53 -0.10 10.54
CA ARG A 329 -11.91 0.38 9.21
C ARG A 329 -12.76 -0.68 8.52
N LEU A 330 -13.92 -0.27 8.01
CA LEU A 330 -14.73 -1.05 7.08
C LEU A 330 -14.86 -0.27 5.78
N VAL A 331 -14.55 -0.93 4.67
CA VAL A 331 -14.73 -0.40 3.32
C VAL A 331 -15.75 -1.27 2.60
N LEU A 332 -16.79 -0.66 2.06
CA LEU A 332 -17.70 -1.28 1.10
C LEU A 332 -17.49 -0.59 -0.23
N GLY A 333 -17.01 -1.32 -1.24
CA GLY A 333 -16.57 -0.69 -2.46
C GLY A 333 -16.84 -1.49 -3.73
N SER A 334 -16.62 -0.79 -4.82
CA SER A 334 -16.77 -1.29 -6.17
C SER A 334 -15.74 -0.63 -7.06
N SER A 335 -15.16 -1.41 -7.98
CA SER A 335 -14.28 -0.84 -9.00
C SER A 335 -14.44 -1.52 -10.35
N PHE A 336 -14.21 -0.77 -11.42
CA PHE A 336 -14.29 -1.26 -12.79
C PHE A 336 -13.44 -0.42 -13.73
N PHE A 337 -13.17 -0.96 -14.92
CA PHE A 337 -12.60 -0.20 -16.02
C PHE A 337 -13.67 0.22 -17.00
N LEU A 338 -13.67 1.50 -17.38
CA LEU A 338 -14.47 2.07 -18.46
C LEU A 338 -13.57 2.36 -19.66
N ASN A 339 -13.96 1.89 -20.84
CA ASN A 339 -13.24 2.08 -22.11
C ASN A 339 -11.75 1.69 -22.02
N LYS A 340 -11.44 0.71 -21.16
CA LYS A 340 -10.09 0.27 -20.78
C LYS A 340 -9.31 1.33 -19.98
N ASN A 341 -9.15 2.56 -20.46
CA ASN A 341 -8.21 3.54 -19.87
C ASN A 341 -8.69 4.20 -18.57
N PHE A 342 -10.00 4.18 -18.27
CA PHE A 342 -10.52 4.78 -17.05
C PHE A 342 -10.72 3.72 -16.00
N TYR A 343 -9.97 3.78 -14.90
CA TYR A 343 -10.28 3.04 -13.70
C TYR A 343 -11.18 3.90 -12.80
N ILE A 344 -12.29 3.33 -12.36
CA ILE A 344 -13.23 4.01 -11.47
C ILE A 344 -13.37 3.15 -10.22
N SER A 345 -13.15 3.75 -9.06
CA SER A 345 -13.38 3.16 -7.74
C SER A 345 -14.39 3.99 -6.97
N THR A 346 -15.32 3.34 -6.30
CA THR A 346 -16.28 3.99 -5.40
C THR A 346 -16.29 3.22 -4.10
N GLU A 347 -15.99 3.91 -3.00
CA GLU A 347 -15.83 3.31 -1.69
C GLU A 347 -16.63 4.09 -0.64
N TRP A 348 -17.52 3.39 0.05
CA TRP A 348 -18.13 3.89 1.28
C TRP A 348 -17.29 3.39 2.46
N LEU A 349 -16.69 4.36 3.14
CA LEU A 349 -15.70 4.19 4.19
C LEU A 349 -16.37 4.38 5.54
N PHE A 350 -16.09 3.48 6.47
CA PHE A 350 -16.47 3.60 7.87
C PHE A 350 -15.23 3.45 8.73
N GLY A 351 -14.98 4.44 9.59
CA GLY A 351 -13.82 4.49 10.46
C GLY A 351 -14.24 4.62 11.92
N LYS A 352 -13.59 3.86 12.81
CA LYS A 352 -13.70 4.08 14.26
C LYS A 352 -12.32 4.21 14.84
N ASN A 353 -12.02 5.39 15.40
CA ASN A 353 -10.66 5.78 15.76
C ASN A 353 -9.69 5.62 14.56
N ASP A 354 -10.12 5.96 13.35
CA ASP A 354 -9.32 5.93 12.12
C ASP A 354 -8.77 7.34 11.84
N PRO A 355 -7.47 7.51 11.54
CA PRO A 355 -6.90 8.83 11.29
C PRO A 355 -7.30 9.43 9.92
N TYR A 356 -7.70 8.60 8.95
CA TYR A 356 -7.96 9.05 7.58
C TYR A 356 -9.45 9.12 7.23
N ILE A 357 -10.29 8.40 7.96
CA ILE A 357 -11.73 8.32 7.69
C ILE A 357 -12.52 9.07 8.75
N GLY A 358 -13.33 10.03 8.30
CA GLY A 358 -14.28 10.74 9.15
C GLY A 358 -13.68 11.83 10.04
N GLY A 359 -14.51 12.36 10.94
CA GLY A 359 -14.18 13.43 11.90
C GLY A 359 -13.33 13.02 13.11
N SER A 360 -12.68 11.85 13.10
CA SER A 360 -11.82 11.42 14.20
C SER A 360 -10.47 12.17 14.24
N SER A 361 -9.71 12.01 15.32
CA SER A 361 -8.40 12.66 15.47
C SER A 361 -7.40 12.12 14.44
N TYR A 362 -6.95 12.95 13.50
CA TYR A 362 -5.87 12.58 12.56
C TYR A 362 -4.60 12.12 13.30
N THR A 363 -4.21 12.84 14.37
CA THR A 363 -2.92 12.62 15.02
C THR A 363 -2.90 11.51 16.07
N GLN A 364 -4.04 11.12 16.65
CA GLN A 364 -4.06 10.20 17.79
C GLN A 364 -4.90 8.94 17.56
N SER A 365 -5.71 8.90 16.51
CA SER A 365 -6.63 7.79 16.23
C SER A 365 -5.94 6.43 16.21
N LEU A 366 -4.78 6.30 15.57
CA LEU A 366 -4.01 5.05 15.50
C LEU A 366 -3.17 4.77 16.77
N ALA A 367 -3.04 5.73 17.68
CA ALA A 367 -2.42 5.59 19.00
C ALA A 367 -3.46 5.48 20.12
N SER A 368 -3.63 6.51 20.95
CA SER A 368 -4.54 6.49 22.08
C SER A 368 -6.02 6.33 21.68
N GLY A 369 -6.37 6.65 20.44
CA GLY A 369 -7.72 6.61 19.91
C GLY A 369 -8.27 8.01 19.61
N GLY A 370 -9.53 8.06 19.20
CA GLY A 370 -10.21 9.31 18.86
C GLY A 370 -11.60 9.36 19.49
N THR A 371 -12.61 9.71 18.67
CA THR A 371 -14.00 9.92 19.09
C THR A 371 -14.62 8.65 19.68
N ASN A 372 -14.13 7.46 19.30
CA ASN A 372 -14.72 6.16 19.61
C ASN A 372 -16.12 5.95 19.03
N HIS A 373 -16.50 6.77 18.06
CA HIS A 373 -17.70 6.61 17.27
C HIS A 373 -17.34 6.11 15.88
N TRP A 374 -18.31 5.50 15.19
CA TRP A 374 -18.17 5.18 13.79
C TRP A 374 -18.51 6.43 12.99
N GLU A 375 -17.52 6.93 12.26
CA GLU A 375 -17.67 8.00 11.29
C GLU A 375 -17.71 7.40 9.89
N ASN A 376 -18.19 8.17 8.90
CA ASN A 376 -18.28 7.67 7.53
C ASN A 376 -17.95 8.73 6.47
N GLN A 377 -17.44 8.26 5.34
CA GLN A 377 -17.10 9.10 4.18
C GLN A 377 -17.33 8.31 2.90
N LEU A 378 -17.80 8.97 1.85
CA LEU A 378 -17.82 8.43 0.49
C LEU A 378 -16.60 8.97 -0.26
N ASN A 379 -15.86 8.08 -0.93
CA ASN A 379 -14.76 8.42 -1.81
C ASN A 379 -15.01 7.81 -3.20
N ILE A 380 -14.85 8.61 -4.25
CA ILE A 380 -14.87 8.15 -5.64
C ILE A 380 -13.57 8.57 -6.30
N ASP A 381 -12.77 7.62 -6.77
CA ASP A 381 -11.57 7.88 -7.57
C ASP A 381 -11.80 7.52 -9.02
N ILE A 382 -11.38 8.41 -9.91
CA ILE A 382 -11.47 8.25 -11.36
C ILE A 382 -10.07 8.53 -11.90
N GLY A 383 -9.39 7.48 -12.35
CA GLY A 383 -8.07 7.59 -12.95
C GLY A 383 -8.09 7.31 -14.44
N TYR A 384 -7.56 8.23 -15.24
CA TYR A 384 -7.21 7.98 -16.64
C TYR A 384 -5.75 7.54 -16.73
N TYR A 385 -5.50 6.36 -17.30
CA TYR A 385 -4.17 5.77 -17.44
C TYR A 385 -3.77 5.67 -18.91
N PHE A 386 -2.50 5.97 -19.19
CA PHE A 386 -1.92 6.05 -20.54
C PHE A 386 -0.45 5.60 -20.56
#